data_AF-A0A1Y2J5Y1-F1
#
_entry.id   AF-A0A1Y2J5Y1-F1
#
_cell.length_a   1.000
_cell.length_b   1.000
_cell.length_c   1.000
_cell.angle_alpha   90.00
_cell.angle_beta   90.00
_cell.angle_gamma   90.00
#
_symmetry.space_group_name_H-M   'P 1'
#
loop_
_entity.id
_entity.type
_entity.pdbx_description
1 polymer ?
#
loop_
_entity_poly.entity_id
_entity_poly.type
_entity_poly.pdbx_seq_one_letter_code
_entity_poly.pdbx_strand_id
1 'polypeptide(L)' 'MIRLIAIAGFALSVAVSAQAMTPAPITPPPNGMITEVAAACGAGRTRVNGVCVARTTVRHTRRAVRRCATGMTC' A
#
# COMPACT_ATOMS: atom_id res chain seq x y z
N MET A 1 37.93 -21.38 26.27
CA MET A 1 38.09 -20.16 25.44
C MET A 1 37.19 -20.21 24.20
N ILE A 2 37.23 -21.27 23.39
CA ILE A 2 36.39 -21.42 22.17
C ILE A 2 34.87 -21.33 22.44
N ARG A 3 34.40 -21.83 23.58
CA ARG A 3 32.98 -21.78 23.97
C ARG A 3 32.42 -20.36 24.11
N LEU A 4 33.23 -19.41 24.61
CA LEU A 4 32.82 -18.01 24.74
C LEU A 4 32.78 -17.31 23.37
N ILE A 5 33.68 -17.67 22.46
CA ILE A 5 33.71 -17.15 21.09
C ILE A 5 32.47 -17.62 20.32
N ALA A 6 32.06 -18.88 20.49
CA ALA A 6 30.85 -19.41 19.87
C ALA A 6 29.58 -18.71 20.35
N ILE A 7 29.48 -18.44 21.66
CA ILE A 7 28.33 -17.73 22.25
C ILE A 7 28.29 -16.27 21.78
N ALA A 8 29.44 -15.60 21.75
CA ALA A 8 29.54 -14.21 21.29
C ALA A 8 29.18 -14.09 19.80
N GLY A 9 29.67 -14.99 18.95
CA GLY A 9 29.35 -15.01 17.52
C GLY A 9 27.86 -15.26 17.24
N PHE A 10 27.25 -16.22 17.96
CA PHE A 10 25.82 -16.49 17.84
C PHE A 10 24.98 -15.28 18.28
N ALA A 11 25.28 -14.68 19.43
CA ALA A 11 24.58 -13.50 19.93
C ALA A 11 24.68 -12.31 18.96
N LEU A 12 25.86 -12.08 18.35
CA LEU A 12 26.05 -11.01 17.37
C LEU A 12 25.20 -11.23 16.11
N SER A 13 25.16 -12.47 15.60
CA SER A 13 24.41 -12.80 14.38
C SER A 13 22.88 -12.60 14.55
N VAL A 14 22.35 -12.94 15.73
CA VAL A 14 20.94 -12.73 16.08
C VAL A 14 20.63 -11.24 16.23
N ALA A 15 21.53 -10.46 16.85
CA ALA A 15 21.35 -9.03 17.01
C ALA A 15 21.38 -8.27 15.67
N VAL A 16 22.20 -8.66 14.70
CA VAL A 16 22.23 -8.04 13.35
C VAL A 16 20.93 -8.29 12.59
N SER A 17 20.31 -9.46 12.77
CA SER A 17 19.03 -9.80 12.15
C SER A 17 17.88 -8.90 12.63
N ALA A 18 17.89 -8.50 13.91
CA ALA A 18 16.89 -7.59 14.48
C ALA A 18 17.06 -6.14 13.99
N GLN A 19 18.29 -5.70 13.71
CA GLN A 19 18.60 -4.36 13.19
C GLN A 19 18.23 -4.20 11.70
N ALA A 20 18.08 -5.30 10.98
CA ALA A 20 17.64 -5.31 9.58
C ALA A 20 16.14 -5.05 9.40
N MET A 21 15.36 -5.05 10.49
CA MET A 21 14.02 -4.46 10.48
C MET A 21 14.15 -2.95 10.66
N THR A 22 14.28 -2.27 9.52
CA THR A 22 14.15 -0.82 9.43
C THR A 22 12.87 -0.38 10.16
N PRO A 23 12.94 0.57 11.11
CA PRO A 23 11.77 1.09 11.80
C PRO A 23 10.92 1.87 10.80
N ALA A 24 9.93 1.19 10.23
CA ALA A 24 8.97 1.69 9.26
C ALA A 24 9.57 2.27 7.95
N PRO A 25 8.86 2.16 6.82
CA PRO A 25 9.21 2.92 5.63
C PRO A 25 9.14 4.43 5.93
N ILE A 26 10.28 5.11 6.03
CA ILE A 26 10.36 6.58 6.01
C ILE A 26 10.00 7.15 4.63
N THR A 27 9.90 6.30 3.63
CA THR A 27 9.25 6.59 2.37
C THR A 27 7.78 6.23 2.52
N PRO A 28 6.85 7.20 2.40
CA PRO A 28 5.49 6.84 2.04
C PRO A 28 5.58 5.89 0.83
N PRO A 29 4.88 4.74 0.82
CA PRO A 29 4.66 4.06 -0.44
C PRO A 29 4.17 5.12 -1.43
N PRO A 30 4.51 5.04 -2.74
CA PRO A 30 4.01 5.96 -3.74
C PRO A 30 2.51 5.71 -3.98
N ASN A 31 1.70 5.90 -2.93
CA ASN A 31 0.32 6.31 -2.97
C ASN A 31 0.17 7.65 -3.73
N GLY A 32 1.28 8.27 -4.14
CA GLY A 32 1.37 9.36 -5.10
C GLY A 32 1.13 8.97 -6.57
N MET A 33 1.05 7.69 -6.94
CA MET A 33 0.54 7.32 -8.29
C MET A 33 -0.97 7.55 -8.46
N ILE A 34 -1.65 8.17 -7.47
CA ILE A 34 -3.05 8.55 -7.58
C ILE A 34 -3.21 9.98 -8.16
N THR A 35 -2.16 10.79 -8.26
CA THR A 35 -2.31 12.21 -8.62
C THR A 35 -1.94 12.54 -10.07
N GLU A 36 -0.88 11.99 -10.66
CA GLU A 36 -0.50 12.33 -12.05
C GLU A 36 -1.56 11.89 -13.07
N VAL A 37 -2.04 10.65 -12.93
CA VAL A 37 -3.06 10.07 -13.80
C VAL A 37 -4.42 10.77 -13.64
N ALA A 38 -4.75 11.25 -12.44
CA ALA A 38 -5.95 12.02 -12.19
C ALA A 38 -5.82 13.46 -12.72
N ALA A 39 -4.63 14.08 -12.61
CA ALA A 39 -4.35 15.42 -13.12
C ALA A 39 -4.54 15.49 -14.65
N ALA A 40 -4.14 14.44 -15.39
CA ALA A 40 -4.34 14.37 -16.83
C ALA A 40 -5.82 14.38 -17.27
N CYS A 41 -6.74 13.94 -16.41
CA CYS A 41 -8.18 13.92 -16.69
C CYS A 41 -8.94 15.15 -16.15
N GLY A 42 -8.25 16.06 -15.44
CA GLY A 42 -8.84 17.23 -14.80
C GLY A 42 -9.47 16.97 -13.43
N ALA A 43 -9.75 18.05 -12.70
CA ALA A 43 -10.31 18.01 -11.35
C ALA A 43 -11.64 17.22 -11.30
N GLY A 44 -11.78 16.35 -10.30
CA GLY A 44 -12.98 15.53 -10.12
C GLY A 44 -13.09 14.33 -11.07
N ARG A 45 -12.09 14.08 -11.92
CA ARG A 45 -12.01 12.91 -12.81
C ARG A 45 -10.87 11.98 -12.39
N THR A 46 -10.99 10.70 -12.78
CA THR A 46 -9.98 9.66 -12.54
C THR A 46 -9.86 8.80 -13.79
N ARG A 47 -8.65 8.44 -14.20
CA ARG A 47 -8.44 7.51 -15.31
C ARG A 47 -8.71 6.08 -14.85
N VAL A 48 -9.56 5.37 -15.56
CA VAL A 48 -9.86 3.94 -15.35
C VAL A 48 -9.68 3.25 -16.69
N ASN A 49 -8.78 2.26 -16.77
CA ASN A 49 -8.48 1.51 -17.99
C ASN A 49 -8.18 2.41 -19.21
N GLY A 50 -7.52 3.55 -19.00
CA GLY A 50 -7.20 4.50 -20.07
C GLY A 50 -8.23 5.60 -20.33
N VAL A 51 -9.44 5.51 -19.75
CA VAL A 51 -10.55 6.46 -19.98
C VAL A 51 -10.75 7.39 -18.78
N CYS A 52 -11.00 8.67 -19.03
CA CYS A 52 -11.31 9.64 -17.98
C CYS A 52 -12.77 9.51 -17.52
N VAL A 53 -12.96 9.01 -16.29
CA VAL A 53 -14.29 8.80 -15.68
C VAL A 53 -14.49 9.79 -14.53
N ALA A 54 -15.74 10.24 -14.31
CA ALA A 54 -16.05 11.07 -13.16
C ALA A 54 -15.88 10.30 -11.84
N ARG A 55 -15.19 10.91 -10.87
CA ARG A 55 -14.92 10.29 -9.56
C ARG A 55 -16.21 9.95 -8.81
N THR A 56 -17.27 10.73 -9.04
CA THR A 56 -18.61 10.49 -8.50
C THR A 56 -19.21 9.19 -9.06
N THR A 57 -19.13 8.96 -10.37
CA THR A 57 -19.61 7.73 -11.02
C THR A 57 -18.90 6.50 -10.48
N VAL A 58 -17.58 6.56 -10.31
CA VAL A 58 -16.80 5.47 -9.68
C VAL A 58 -17.25 5.21 -8.25
N ARG A 59 -17.55 6.26 -7.47
CA ARG A 59 -18.07 6.12 -6.11
C ARG A 59 -19.48 5.52 -6.08
N HIS A 60 -20.36 5.94 -6.97
CA HIS A 60 -21.73 5.43 -7.07
C HIS A 60 -21.75 3.94 -7.45
N THR A 61 -21.01 3.55 -8.48
CA THR A 61 -20.90 2.15 -8.91
C THR A 61 -20.34 1.26 -7.81
N ARG A 62 -19.27 1.68 -7.12
CA ARG A 62 -18.74 0.95 -5.96
C ARG A 62 -19.76 0.79 -4.84
N ARG A 63 -20.59 1.81 -4.58
CA ARG A 63 -21.66 1.73 -3.57
C ARG A 63 -22.75 0.74 -4.00
N ALA A 64 -23.17 0.76 -5.26
CA ALA A 64 -24.14 -0.19 -5.80
C ALA A 64 -23.63 -1.63 -5.68
N VAL A 65 -22.41 -1.91 -6.18
CA VAL A 65 -21.79 -3.25 -6.10
C VAL A 65 -21.66 -3.73 -4.65
N ARG A 66 -21.32 -2.85 -3.70
CA ARG A 66 -21.29 -3.20 -2.28
C ARG A 66 -22.66 -3.59 -1.76
N ARG A 67 -23.72 -2.85 -2.12
CA ARG A 67 -25.10 -3.18 -1.73
C ARG A 67 -25.55 -4.52 -2.32
N CYS A 68 -25.18 -4.82 -3.57
CA CYS A 68 -25.41 -6.13 -4.18
C CYS A 68 -24.73 -7.23 -3.38
N ALA A 69 -23.43 -7.05 -3.10
CA ALA A 69 -22.61 -8.04 -2.41
C ALA A 69 -23.06 -8.29 -0.97
N THR A 70 -23.62 -7.28 -0.29
CA THR A 70 -24.22 -7.43 1.05
C THR A 70 -25.69 -7.85 1.02
N GLY A 71 -26.26 -8.18 -0.15
CA GLY A 71 -27.65 -8.63 -0.27
C GLY A 71 -28.71 -7.57 0.02
N MET A 72 -28.36 -6.28 -0.09
CA MET A 72 -29.25 -5.17 0.25
C MET A 72 -30.12 -4.77 -0.95
N THR A 73 -29.51 -4.36 -2.07
CA THR A 73 -30.19 -4.05 -3.34
C THR A 73 -29.21 -4.14 -4.52
N CYS A 74 -29.71 -4.55 -5.69
CA CYS A 74 -28.96 -4.66 -6.95
C CYS A 74 -29.52 -3.77 -8.04
#